data_AF-I3JH10-F1
#
_entry.id   AF-I3JH10-F1
#
_cell.length_a   1.000
_cell.length_b   1.000
_cell.length_c   1.000
_cell.angle_alpha   90.00
_cell.angle_beta   90.00
_cell.angle_gamma   90.00
#
_symmetry.space_group_name_H-M   'P 1'
#
loop_
_entity.id
_entity.type
_entity.pdbx_description
1 polymer ?
#
loop_
_entity_poly.entity_id
_entity_poly.type
_entity_poly.pdbx_seq_one_letter_code
_entity_poly.pdbx_strand_id
1 'polypeptide(L)'
;MSAVYLLLLLVPAISAQTFHWGACPTPNVQSNFTLQPYMGKWYEIEKLPDIFERGQCIREENTMMEDGTVQVLYSQVWDPQNHQGKRWYLEGTAKVIDPQEPAKLGVNFMSFLPNTPYWVLSTDYTNYSVVYSCKDVFGIFYFDFAWILARSPSLPPQIVDQAKQMLINEGIDISNMTPTDQSCSV
;
A
#
# COMPACT_ATOMS: atom_id res chain seq x y z
N MET A 1 35.50 -2.45 -33.38
CA MET A 1 35.47 -2.24 -31.91
C MET A 1 35.19 -0.77 -31.70
N SER A 2 34.16 -0.23 -31.07
CA SER A 2 33.17 -0.75 -30.14
C SER A 2 32.07 0.32 -30.04
N ALA A 3 31.13 0.37 -30.98
CA ALA A 3 29.92 1.21 -30.86
C ALA A 3 28.75 0.44 -30.22
N VAL A 4 28.92 -0.88 -30.01
CA VAL A 4 27.90 -1.79 -29.46
C VAL A 4 27.85 -1.76 -27.92
N TYR A 5 28.83 -1.13 -27.26
CA TYR A 5 28.94 -1.16 -25.79
C TYR A 5 28.30 0.03 -25.07
N LEU A 6 27.86 1.07 -25.78
CA LEU A 6 27.23 2.23 -25.13
C LEU A 6 25.72 2.04 -24.84
N LEU A 7 25.12 0.95 -25.32
CA LEU A 7 23.69 0.64 -25.13
C LEU A 7 23.41 -0.33 -23.96
N LEU A 8 24.44 -0.71 -23.19
CA LEU A 8 24.33 -1.66 -22.07
C LEU A 8 24.35 -1.00 -20.67
N LEU A 9 24.30 0.34 -20.59
CA LEU A 9 24.21 1.09 -19.32
C LEU A 9 22.78 1.61 -19.02
N LEU A 10 21.77 0.95 -19.55
CA LEU A 10 20.38 1.05 -19.08
C LEU A 10 19.96 -0.32 -18.57
N VAL A 11 20.68 -0.86 -17.58
CA VAL A 11 20.03 -1.81 -16.66
C VAL A 11 19.10 -0.93 -15.84
N PRO A 12 17.77 -1.05 -16.04
CA PRO A 12 16.86 -0.13 -15.41
C PRO A 12 16.87 -0.44 -13.91
N ALA A 13 17.04 0.59 -13.09
CA ALA A 13 16.78 0.50 -11.66
C ALA A 13 15.27 0.33 -11.43
N ILE A 14 14.72 -0.85 -11.72
CA ILE A 14 13.27 -1.12 -11.71
C ILE A 14 12.68 -1.30 -10.30
N SER A 15 13.48 -1.37 -9.25
CA SER A 15 12.96 -1.79 -7.93
C SER A 15 12.28 -0.69 -7.11
N ALA A 16 11.81 0.40 -7.72
CA ALA A 16 11.31 1.57 -6.98
C ALA A 16 9.78 1.65 -6.93
N GLN A 17 9.09 1.27 -8.02
CA GLN A 17 7.63 1.26 -8.17
C GLN A 17 7.27 0.18 -9.21
N THR A 18 6.11 -0.44 -9.10
CA THR A 18 5.60 -1.35 -10.13
C THR A 18 5.07 -0.55 -11.31
N PHE A 19 5.59 -0.86 -12.51
CA PHE A 19 5.24 -0.19 -13.75
C PHE A 19 4.60 -1.20 -14.69
N HIS A 20 3.46 -0.82 -15.25
CA HIS A 20 2.70 -1.66 -16.17
C HIS A 20 2.18 -0.85 -17.35
N TRP A 21 2.06 -1.50 -18.51
CA TRP A 21 1.44 -0.92 -19.69
C TRP A 21 -0.09 -1.04 -19.63
N GLY A 22 -0.79 -0.10 -20.26
CA GLY A 22 -2.25 -0.06 -20.33
C GLY A 22 -2.89 0.74 -19.20
N ALA A 23 -4.15 0.45 -18.94
CA ALA A 23 -4.94 1.09 -17.89
C ALA A 23 -4.92 0.31 -16.58
N CYS A 24 -5.22 0.98 -15.47
CA CYS A 24 -5.37 0.36 -14.16
C CYS A 24 -6.37 -0.82 -14.19
N PRO A 25 -6.03 -1.94 -13.54
CA PRO A 25 -7.00 -2.96 -13.14
C PRO A 25 -8.16 -2.36 -12.36
N THR A 26 -9.34 -2.96 -12.50
CA THR A 26 -10.56 -2.57 -11.77
C THR A 26 -10.99 -3.70 -10.84
N PRO A 27 -10.22 -4.00 -9.77
CA PRO A 27 -10.53 -5.09 -8.87
C PRO A 27 -11.85 -4.85 -8.13
N ASN A 28 -12.49 -5.95 -7.74
CA ASN A 28 -13.63 -5.88 -6.82
C ASN A 28 -13.16 -5.39 -5.44
N VAL A 29 -13.98 -4.53 -4.82
CA VAL A 29 -13.72 -4.01 -3.47
C VAL A 29 -14.60 -4.69 -2.43
N GLN A 30 -14.21 -4.59 -1.16
CA GLN A 30 -14.92 -5.20 -0.04
C GLN A 30 -16.40 -4.80 -0.05
N SER A 31 -17.27 -5.80 -0.21
CA SER A 31 -18.72 -5.59 -0.10
C SER A 31 -19.13 -5.19 1.32
N ASN A 32 -20.14 -4.31 1.42
CA ASN A 32 -20.67 -3.82 2.70
C ASN A 32 -19.58 -3.25 3.63
N PHE A 33 -18.60 -2.56 3.05
CA PHE A 33 -17.51 -1.98 3.82
C PHE A 33 -18.03 -0.88 4.77
N THR A 34 -17.55 -0.90 6.01
CA THR A 34 -17.85 0.14 7.01
C THR A 34 -16.56 0.71 7.59
N LEU A 35 -16.45 2.05 7.63
CA LEU A 35 -15.22 2.71 8.05
C LEU A 35 -14.91 2.50 9.54
N GLN A 36 -15.94 2.53 10.39
CA GLN A 36 -15.75 2.56 11.83
C GLN A 36 -14.97 1.35 12.39
N PRO A 37 -15.28 0.08 12.05
CA PRO A 37 -14.46 -1.05 12.48
C PRO A 37 -13.09 -1.13 11.80
N TYR A 38 -12.85 -0.35 10.73
CA TYR A 38 -11.56 -0.26 10.05
C TYR A 38 -10.57 0.68 10.75
N MET A 39 -11.03 1.51 11.69
CA MET A 39 -10.20 2.44 12.46
C MET A 39 -9.18 1.71 13.34
N GLY A 40 -8.24 2.47 13.89
CA GLY A 40 -7.14 1.98 14.71
C GLY A 40 -5.92 1.58 13.89
N LYS A 41 -5.10 0.70 14.47
CA LYS A 41 -3.77 0.38 13.95
C LYS A 41 -3.79 -0.74 12.91
N TRP A 42 -2.99 -0.58 11.87
CA TRP A 42 -2.67 -1.59 10.88
C TRP A 42 -1.16 -1.66 10.66
N TYR A 43 -0.60 -2.85 10.68
CA TYR A 43 0.80 -3.15 10.38
C TYR A 43 0.90 -3.60 8.94
N GLU A 44 1.88 -3.08 8.20
CA GLU A 44 2.18 -3.56 6.85
C GLU A 44 2.93 -4.88 6.94
N ILE A 45 2.38 -5.94 6.35
CA ILE A 45 2.96 -7.29 6.36
C ILE A 45 3.73 -7.54 5.08
N GLU A 46 3.12 -7.25 3.94
CA GLU A 46 3.77 -7.28 2.64
C GLU A 46 3.26 -6.15 1.75
N LYS A 47 4.10 -5.71 0.81
CA LYS A 47 3.73 -4.67 -0.14
C LYS A 47 4.38 -4.81 -1.51
N LEU A 48 3.74 -4.24 -2.53
CA LEU A 48 4.44 -3.88 -3.76
C LEU A 48 5.39 -2.69 -3.49
N PRO A 49 6.53 -2.58 -4.21
CA PRO A 49 7.51 -1.52 -3.97
C PRO A 49 6.92 -0.11 -3.99
N ASP A 50 7.17 0.64 -2.91
CA ASP A 50 6.88 2.08 -2.82
C ASP A 50 8.13 2.84 -2.35
N ILE A 51 8.50 3.87 -3.11
CA ILE A 51 9.64 4.75 -2.80
C ILE A 51 9.50 5.51 -1.48
N PHE A 52 8.27 5.73 -1.01
CA PHE A 52 7.99 6.43 0.24
C PHE A 52 8.09 5.51 1.47
N GLU A 53 8.15 4.20 1.26
CA GLU A 53 7.99 3.18 2.30
C GLU A 53 9.19 2.24 2.40
N ARG A 54 10.40 2.79 2.28
CA ARG A 54 11.66 2.02 2.27
C ARG A 54 12.19 1.61 3.65
N GLY A 55 11.50 2.01 4.73
CA GLY A 55 11.87 1.67 6.10
C GLY A 55 11.37 0.30 6.55
N GLN A 56 11.36 0.10 7.86
CA GLN A 56 10.88 -1.10 8.54
C GLN A 56 9.80 -0.73 9.56
N CYS A 57 9.13 -1.74 10.13
CA CYS A 57 8.10 -1.61 11.16
C CYS A 57 7.04 -0.57 10.80
N ILE A 58 6.63 -0.66 9.54
CA ILE A 58 5.69 0.23 8.91
C ILE A 58 4.30 -0.07 9.46
N ARG A 59 3.61 1.00 9.86
CA ARG A 59 2.25 0.93 10.38
C ARG A 59 1.52 2.23 10.11
N GLU A 60 0.22 2.13 9.96
CA GLU A 60 -0.71 3.25 9.93
C GLU A 60 -1.66 3.18 11.14
N GLU A 61 -2.08 4.35 11.62
CA GLU A 61 -3.10 4.47 12.65
C GLU A 61 -4.19 5.43 12.16
N ASN A 62 -5.40 4.88 12.05
CA ASN A 62 -6.55 5.53 11.44
C ASN A 62 -7.51 6.02 12.53
N THR A 63 -7.79 7.33 12.57
CA THR A 63 -8.66 7.96 13.57
C THR A 63 -9.82 8.69 12.89
N MET A 64 -11.05 8.40 13.31
CA MET A 64 -12.24 9.07 12.79
C MET A 64 -12.32 10.51 13.30
N MET A 65 -12.55 11.46 12.40
CA MET A 65 -12.72 12.88 12.71
C MET A 65 -14.22 13.25 12.77
N GLU A 66 -14.53 14.38 13.41
CA GLU A 66 -15.91 14.88 13.57
C GLU A 66 -16.60 15.19 12.23
N ASP A 67 -15.82 15.57 11.21
CA ASP A 67 -16.31 15.89 9.87
C ASP A 67 -16.51 14.64 8.97
N GLY A 68 -16.28 13.44 9.53
CA GLY A 68 -16.39 12.17 8.82
C GLY A 68 -15.17 11.79 7.96
N THR A 69 -14.11 12.61 7.98
CA THR A 69 -12.81 12.21 7.43
C THR A 69 -12.06 11.29 8.40
N VAL A 70 -11.01 10.64 7.90
CA VAL A 70 -10.10 9.81 8.69
C VAL A 70 -8.75 10.50 8.72
N GLN A 71 -8.22 10.78 9.91
CA GLN A 71 -6.82 11.11 10.06
C GLN A 71 -6.00 9.82 9.94
N VAL A 72 -4.96 9.84 9.11
CA VAL A 72 -4.04 8.72 8.89
C VAL A 72 -2.67 9.12 9.42
N LEU A 73 -2.20 8.44 10.47
CA LEU A 73 -0.84 8.58 10.97
C LEU A 73 0.01 7.41 10.47
N TYR A 74 0.75 7.63 9.40
CA TYR A 74 1.73 6.66 8.88
C TYR A 74 3.03 6.77 9.67
N SER A 75 3.71 5.64 9.92
CA SER A 75 5.03 5.64 10.54
C SER A 75 5.92 4.51 10.03
N GLN A 76 7.22 4.78 9.98
CA GLN A 76 8.26 3.81 9.62
C GLN A 76 9.52 4.02 10.45
N VAL A 77 10.31 2.97 10.65
CA VAL A 77 11.63 3.02 11.28
C VAL A 77 12.68 3.12 10.19
N TRP A 78 13.48 4.18 10.24
CA TRP A 78 14.57 4.37 9.30
C TRP A 78 15.91 4.00 9.95
N ASP A 79 16.28 2.73 9.80
CA ASP A 79 17.63 2.20 10.04
C ASP A 79 17.70 0.80 9.42
N PRO A 80 18.07 0.69 8.13
CA PRO A 80 18.06 -0.57 7.41
C PRO A 80 19.12 -1.57 7.89
N GLN A 81 19.94 -1.25 8.90
CA GLN A 81 21.05 -2.11 9.34
C GLN A 81 20.86 -2.71 10.73
N ASN A 82 20.30 -1.97 11.70
CA ASN A 82 20.30 -2.43 13.10
C ASN A 82 18.91 -2.54 13.75
N HIS A 83 17.84 -2.22 13.02
CA HIS A 83 16.45 -2.27 13.51
C HIS A 83 16.20 -1.40 14.77
N GLN A 84 17.10 -0.45 15.05
CA GLN A 84 17.09 0.46 16.21
C GLN A 84 16.97 1.93 15.77
N GLY A 85 16.52 2.14 14.54
CA GLY A 85 16.38 3.46 13.95
C GLY A 85 15.36 4.32 14.66
N LYS A 86 15.43 5.63 14.36
CA LYS A 86 14.38 6.56 14.77
C LYS A 86 13.10 6.24 14.01
N ARG A 87 11.97 6.21 14.72
CA ARG A 87 10.65 6.19 14.10
C ARG A 87 10.31 7.56 13.51
N TRP A 88 9.99 7.57 12.22
CA TRP A 88 9.48 8.70 11.46
C TRP A 88 7.97 8.59 11.32
N TYR A 89 7.31 9.74 11.23
CA TYR A 89 5.87 9.86 11.14
C TYR A 89 5.50 10.77 9.97
N LEU A 90 4.36 10.47 9.34
CA LEU A 90 3.74 11.28 8.31
C LEU A 90 2.24 11.31 8.58
N GLU A 91 1.67 12.51 8.68
CA GLU A 91 0.24 12.71 8.86
C GLU A 91 -0.44 12.94 7.51
N GLY A 92 -1.61 12.34 7.35
CA GLY A 92 -2.46 12.50 6.18
C GLY A 92 -3.93 12.38 6.54
N THR A 93 -4.76 12.41 5.51
CA THR A 93 -6.20 12.27 5.61
C THR A 93 -6.69 11.22 4.62
N ALA A 94 -7.75 10.51 4.96
CA ALA A 94 -8.49 9.65 4.05
C ALA A 94 -9.97 10.01 4.10
N LYS A 95 -10.66 9.82 2.97
CA LYS A 95 -12.11 10.01 2.89
C LYS A 95 -12.73 9.07 1.87
N VAL A 96 -14.00 8.72 2.09
CA VAL A 96 -14.81 8.03 1.08
C VAL A 96 -15.04 8.97 -0.10
N ILE A 97 -14.71 8.52 -1.30
CA ILE A 97 -14.88 9.33 -2.52
C ILE A 97 -16.30 9.21 -3.07
N ASP A 98 -16.84 8.00 -3.09
CA ASP A 98 -18.22 7.70 -3.46
C ASP A 98 -18.92 6.96 -2.31
N PRO A 99 -19.96 7.55 -1.67
CA PRO A 99 -20.73 6.87 -0.63
C PRO A 99 -21.36 5.53 -1.04
N GLN A 100 -21.55 5.28 -2.35
CA GLN A 100 -22.05 3.99 -2.86
C GLN A 100 -20.97 2.89 -2.85
N GLU A 101 -19.69 3.26 -2.84
CA GLU A 101 -18.55 2.35 -2.78
C GLU A 101 -17.60 2.74 -1.63
N PRO A 102 -18.03 2.58 -0.36
CA PRO A 102 -17.27 3.09 0.80
C PRO A 102 -15.89 2.45 0.99
N ALA A 103 -15.63 1.31 0.36
CA ALA A 103 -14.32 0.66 0.32
C ALA A 103 -13.30 1.38 -0.59
N LYS A 104 -13.75 2.33 -1.42
CA LYS A 104 -12.89 3.17 -2.27
C LYS A 104 -12.64 4.51 -1.58
N LEU A 105 -11.57 4.53 -0.79
CA LEU A 105 -11.09 5.75 -0.17
C LEU A 105 -10.14 6.49 -1.10
N GLY A 106 -10.00 7.79 -0.84
CA GLY A 106 -8.90 8.60 -1.34
C GLY A 106 -8.05 9.08 -0.18
N VAL A 107 -6.75 8.82 -0.22
CA VAL A 107 -5.77 9.26 0.77
C VAL A 107 -5.01 10.49 0.29
N ASN A 108 -4.66 11.37 1.21
CA ASN A 108 -3.91 12.59 0.94
C ASN A 108 -2.95 12.87 2.10
N PHE A 109 -1.65 12.76 1.81
CA PHE A 109 -0.56 13.14 2.72
C PHE A 109 0.01 14.53 2.42
N MET A 110 -0.53 15.21 1.41
CA MET A 110 -0.03 16.50 0.95
C MET A 110 -1.18 17.31 0.33
N SER A 111 -1.70 18.27 1.09
CA SER A 111 -3.00 18.91 0.86
C SER A 111 -3.18 19.61 -0.50
N PHE A 112 -2.08 19.96 -1.17
CA PHE A 112 -2.10 20.59 -2.49
C PHE A 112 -2.11 19.58 -3.66
N LEU A 113 -1.99 18.27 -3.38
CA LEU A 113 -2.12 17.22 -4.38
C LEU A 113 -3.53 16.61 -4.39
N PRO A 114 -3.95 16.00 -5.50
CA PRO A 114 -5.16 15.17 -5.54
C PRO A 114 -5.08 13.99 -4.57
N ASN A 115 -6.25 13.46 -4.20
CA ASN A 115 -6.30 12.20 -3.44
C ASN A 115 -5.76 11.05 -4.29
N THR A 116 -4.98 10.19 -3.66
CA THR A 116 -4.51 8.92 -4.25
C THR A 116 -5.50 7.82 -3.88
N PRO A 117 -5.87 6.92 -4.80
CA PRO A 117 -6.77 5.81 -4.49
C PRO A 117 -6.24 4.94 -3.34
N TYR A 118 -7.12 4.51 -2.44
CA TYR A 118 -6.86 3.51 -1.42
C TYR A 118 -8.10 2.62 -1.37
N TRP A 119 -8.04 1.49 -2.05
CA TRP A 119 -9.19 0.60 -2.22
C TRP A 119 -9.02 -0.63 -1.35
N VAL A 120 -9.92 -0.81 -0.40
CA VAL A 120 -9.97 -2.01 0.44
C VAL A 120 -10.61 -3.14 -0.37
N LEU A 121 -9.79 -4.08 -0.84
CA LEU A 121 -10.28 -5.21 -1.65
C LEU A 121 -10.96 -6.26 -0.77
N SER A 122 -10.37 -6.55 0.39
CA SER A 122 -10.96 -7.47 1.36
C SER A 122 -10.45 -7.19 2.76
N THR A 123 -11.32 -7.29 3.76
CA THR A 123 -10.92 -7.23 5.17
C THR A 123 -11.94 -7.95 6.05
N ASP A 124 -11.45 -8.59 7.11
CA ASP A 124 -12.28 -9.07 8.22
C ASP A 124 -12.31 -8.08 9.40
N TYR A 125 -11.76 -6.87 9.19
CA TYR A 125 -11.60 -5.77 10.13
C TYR A 125 -10.71 -6.03 11.35
N THR A 126 -10.46 -7.29 11.68
CA THR A 126 -9.95 -7.72 12.99
C THR A 126 -8.63 -8.48 12.90
N ASN A 127 -8.28 -9.02 11.74
CA ASN A 127 -7.01 -9.70 11.52
C ASN A 127 -6.26 -9.12 10.32
N TYR A 128 -6.90 -8.99 9.15
CA TYR A 128 -6.22 -8.63 7.91
C TYR A 128 -6.99 -7.59 7.07
N SER A 129 -6.26 -6.91 6.19
CA SER A 129 -6.81 -6.11 5.10
C SER A 129 -5.93 -6.22 3.87
N VAL A 130 -6.54 -6.32 2.70
CA VAL A 130 -5.86 -6.27 1.40
C VAL A 130 -6.26 -4.95 0.74
N VAL A 131 -5.26 -4.13 0.45
CA VAL A 131 -5.45 -2.78 -0.08
C VAL A 131 -4.77 -2.67 -1.43
N TYR A 132 -5.40 -1.98 -2.37
CA TYR A 132 -4.86 -1.68 -3.68
C TYR A 132 -4.95 -0.19 -3.99
N SER A 133 -3.94 0.32 -4.68
CA SER A 133 -3.92 1.66 -5.24
C SER A 133 -3.39 1.59 -6.66
N CYS A 134 -3.94 2.41 -7.54
CA CYS A 134 -3.44 2.51 -8.90
C CYS A 134 -3.53 3.94 -9.42
N LYS A 135 -2.46 4.38 -10.07
CA LYS A 135 -2.35 5.67 -10.70
C LYS A 135 -2.13 5.49 -12.20
N ASP A 136 -3.22 5.70 -12.94
CA ASP A 136 -3.21 5.73 -14.39
C ASP A 136 -2.50 6.99 -14.91
N VAL A 137 -1.72 6.82 -15.98
CA VAL A 137 -1.06 7.90 -16.69
C VAL A 137 -1.53 7.91 -18.15
N PHE A 138 -2.56 8.72 -18.39
CA PHE A 138 -3.17 8.97 -19.70
C PHE A 138 -3.69 7.71 -20.42
N GLY A 139 -3.98 6.63 -19.69
CA GLY A 139 -4.40 5.33 -20.24
C GLY A 139 -3.29 4.59 -20.99
N ILE A 140 -2.04 5.03 -20.90
CA ILE A 140 -0.90 4.45 -21.63
C ILE A 140 -0.15 3.47 -20.73
N PHE A 141 0.08 3.86 -19.48
CA PHE A 141 0.73 3.07 -18.46
C PHE A 141 0.20 3.45 -17.08
N TYR A 142 0.45 2.60 -16.10
CA TYR A 142 0.08 2.87 -14.72
C TYR A 142 1.18 2.44 -13.75
N PHE A 143 1.11 3.02 -12.56
CA PHE A 143 1.80 2.53 -11.38
C PHE A 143 0.77 2.06 -10.39
N ASP A 144 0.95 0.87 -9.85
CA ASP A 144 0.09 0.32 -8.82
C ASP A 144 0.86 0.08 -7.53
N PHE A 145 0.09 -0.17 -6.49
CA PHE A 145 0.58 -0.49 -5.17
C PHE A 145 -0.43 -1.45 -4.56
N ALA A 146 0.06 -2.40 -3.79
CA ALA A 146 -0.78 -3.30 -3.04
C ALA A 146 -0.14 -3.55 -1.68
N TRP A 147 -0.97 -3.64 -0.65
CA TRP A 147 -0.53 -3.89 0.71
C TRP A 147 -1.37 -5.00 1.32
N ILE A 148 -0.71 -5.92 2.00
CA ILE A 148 -1.33 -6.83 2.96
C ILE A 148 -1.07 -6.24 4.34
N LEU A 149 -2.14 -5.85 5.01
CA LEU A 149 -2.11 -5.25 6.33
C LEU A 149 -2.64 -6.23 7.38
N ALA A 150 -2.19 -6.09 8.62
CA ALA A 150 -2.68 -6.88 9.74
C ALA A 150 -2.89 -6.06 11.02
N ARG A 151 -3.74 -6.55 11.93
CA ARG A 151 -3.92 -5.96 13.27
C ARG A 151 -2.76 -6.26 14.23
N SER A 152 -1.93 -7.24 13.90
CA SER A 152 -0.70 -7.61 14.61
C SER A 152 0.53 -7.47 13.72
N PRO A 153 1.76 -7.38 14.29
CA PRO A 153 3.01 -7.29 13.52
C PRO A 153 3.35 -8.55 12.70
N SER A 154 2.49 -9.55 12.70
CA SER A 154 2.61 -10.78 11.90
C SER A 154 1.22 -11.30 11.58
N LEU A 155 1.13 -12.11 10.53
CA LEU A 155 -0.11 -12.76 10.08
C LEU A 155 0.20 -14.24 9.77
N PRO A 156 -0.71 -15.18 10.02
CA PRO A 156 -0.50 -16.57 9.66
C PRO A 156 -0.17 -16.72 8.16
N PRO A 157 0.83 -17.54 7.77
CA PRO A 157 1.24 -17.68 6.37
C PRO A 157 0.09 -18.02 5.43
N GLN A 158 -0.85 -18.86 5.89
CA GLN A 158 -2.05 -19.21 5.12
C GLN A 158 -2.92 -17.99 4.75
N ILE A 159 -3.06 -17.01 5.64
CA ILE A 159 -3.86 -15.79 5.36
C ILE A 159 -3.09 -14.90 4.38
N VAL A 160 -1.76 -14.81 4.51
CA VAL A 160 -0.92 -14.07 3.56
C VAL A 160 -1.03 -14.68 2.16
N ASP A 161 -0.96 -16.01 2.04
CA ASP A 161 -1.10 -16.71 0.77
C ASP A 161 -2.50 -16.51 0.16
N GLN A 162 -3.56 -16.54 0.97
CA GLN A 162 -4.91 -16.23 0.52
C GLN A 162 -5.06 -14.80 0.01
N ALA A 163 -4.47 -13.83 0.71
CA ALA A 163 -4.45 -12.43 0.28
C ALA A 163 -3.70 -12.23 -1.04
N LYS A 164 -2.56 -12.92 -1.22
CA LYS A 164 -1.81 -12.93 -2.49
C LYS A 164 -2.61 -13.54 -3.64
N GLN A 165 -3.25 -14.69 -3.41
CA GLN A 165 -4.08 -15.33 -4.43
C GLN A 165 -5.27 -14.45 -4.82
N MET A 166 -5.85 -13.71 -3.87
CA MET A 166 -6.88 -12.73 -4.17
C MET A 166 -6.38 -11.63 -5.10
N LEU A 167 -5.21 -11.03 -4.82
CA LEU A 167 -4.61 -10.02 -5.70
C LEU A 167 -4.38 -10.56 -7.13
N ILE A 168 -3.84 -11.78 -7.24
CA ILE A 168 -3.62 -12.44 -8.54
C ILE A 168 -4.94 -12.65 -9.29
N ASN A 169 -5.99 -13.12 -8.61
CA ASN A 169 -7.30 -13.37 -9.22
C ASN A 169 -7.97 -12.09 -9.72
N GLU A 170 -7.67 -10.95 -9.09
CA GLU A 170 -8.12 -9.62 -9.52
C GLU A 170 -7.21 -8.99 -10.60
N GLY A 171 -6.23 -9.75 -11.11
CA GLY A 171 -5.36 -9.33 -12.22
C GLY A 171 -4.17 -8.46 -11.80
N ILE A 172 -3.83 -8.43 -10.52
CA ILE A 172 -2.70 -7.64 -9.98
C ILE A 172 -1.44 -8.51 -9.98
N ASP A 173 -0.37 -8.02 -10.60
CA ASP A 173 0.92 -8.70 -10.64
C ASP A 173 1.70 -8.48 -9.34
N ILE A 174 1.81 -9.54 -8.54
CA ILE A 174 2.50 -9.51 -7.26
C ILE A 174 3.95 -10.03 -7.32
N SER A 175 4.54 -10.19 -8.51
CA SER A 175 5.89 -10.75 -8.68
C SER A 175 6.98 -9.98 -7.93
N ASN A 176 6.76 -8.69 -7.69
CA ASN A 176 7.67 -7.82 -6.94
C ASN A 176 7.22 -7.56 -5.49
N MET A 177 6.16 -8.23 -5.01
CA MET A 177 5.68 -8.06 -3.64
C MET A 177 6.71 -8.60 -2.64
N THR A 178 7.02 -7.80 -1.62
CA THR A 178 8.03 -8.13 -0.61
C THR A 178 7.48 -8.04 0.81
N PRO A 179 7.95 -8.89 1.74
CA PRO A 179 7.60 -8.77 3.15
C PRO A 179 8.22 -7.53 3.78
N THR A 180 7.49 -6.96 4.72
CA THR A 180 7.94 -5.84 5.54
C THR A 180 8.46 -6.36 6.87
N ASP A 181 9.66 -5.93 7.25
CA ASP A 181 10.24 -6.31 8.53
C ASP A 181 9.51 -5.63 9.69
N GLN A 182 8.96 -6.42 10.61
CA GLN A 182 8.25 -5.96 11.80
C GLN A 182 9.02 -6.23 13.12
N SER A 183 10.32 -6.56 13.05
CA SER A 183 11.15 -7.01 14.17
C SER A 183 11.91 -5.90 14.93
N CYS A 184 11.51 -4.63 14.78
CA CYS A 184 12.24 -3.50 15.36
C CYS A 184 12.16 -3.45 16.89
N SER A 185 13.27 -3.04 17.51
CA SER A 185 13.42 -2.91 18.96
C SER A 185 13.35 -1.44 19.42
N VAL A 186 12.45 -0.66 18.81
CA VAL A 186 12.35 0.80 19.02
C VAL A 186 11.56 1.17 20.26
#